data_AF-H6REX2-F1
#
_entry.id   AF-H6REX2-F1
#
_cell.length_a   1.000
_cell.length_b   1.000
_cell.length_c   1.000
_cell.angle_alpha   90.00
_cell.angle_beta   90.00
_cell.angle_gamma   90.00
#
_symmetry.space_group_name_H-M   'P 1'
#
loop_
_entity.id
_entity.type
_entity.pdbx_description
1 polymer ?
#
loop_
_entity_poly.entity_id
_entity_poly.type
_entity_poly.pdbx_seq_one_letter_code
_entity_poly.pdbx_strand_id
1 'polypeptide(L)'
;MLENSIIYYVRILTKIENKLKLLFEPGFRMKPSKLFNRFVFIFLGISLFTFLLLIFNGASWNISLIVAIVFFLFGVSALFHKRALFVKNEMNVEPIFQFIKNRNIDFHFLKMNKGESDQFLRILEGKEVSKKVVFKITSTTRPKDPHYNAIFSIFDLLIVGGVQSLEGNKKKAFFQLIDHTFLMGKNAVNMGSLKKSYSKWKKDLSENRAPSTSDLLNYFSQNIFKA
;
A
#
# COMPACT_ATOMS: atom_id res chain seq x y z
N MET A 1 51.39 16.47 -5.42
CA MET A 1 51.07 15.06 -5.07
C MET A 1 49.66 14.89 -4.49
N LEU A 2 49.16 15.81 -3.63
CA LEU A 2 47.80 15.73 -3.08
C LEU A 2 46.67 15.85 -4.14
N GLU A 3 46.79 16.72 -5.14
CA GLU A 3 45.72 16.93 -6.13
C GLU A 3 45.36 15.68 -6.94
N ASN A 4 46.37 14.90 -7.33
CA ASN A 4 46.13 13.64 -8.07
C ASN A 4 45.39 12.60 -7.23
N SER A 5 45.62 12.58 -5.91
CA SER A 5 44.88 11.71 -5.00
C SER A 5 43.41 12.13 -4.86
N ILE A 6 43.13 13.44 -4.77
CA ILE A 6 41.76 13.96 -4.64
C ILE A 6 40.95 13.65 -5.91
N ILE A 7 41.54 13.87 -7.09
CA ILE A 7 40.89 13.57 -8.38
C ILE A 7 40.59 12.07 -8.52
N TYR A 8 41.51 11.21 -8.04
CA TYR A 8 41.31 9.77 -8.02
C TYR A 8 40.16 9.35 -7.09
N TYR A 9 40.08 9.92 -5.88
CA TYR A 9 38.98 9.67 -4.94
C TYR A 9 37.63 10.15 -5.46
N VAL A 10 37.57 11.33 -6.10
CA VAL A 10 36.33 11.85 -6.71
C VAL A 10 35.83 10.94 -7.84
N ARG A 11 36.74 10.40 -8.66
CA ARG A 11 36.37 9.42 -9.72
C ARG A 11 35.86 8.09 -9.15
N ILE A 12 36.44 7.62 -8.05
CA ILE A 12 35.95 6.42 -7.37
C ILE A 12 34.56 6.67 -6.77
N LEU A 13 34.37 7.80 -6.09
CA LEU A 13 33.08 8.17 -5.49
C LEU A 13 31.98 8.30 -6.52
N THR A 14 32.22 8.97 -7.66
CA THR A 14 31.23 9.06 -8.75
C THR A 14 30.94 7.72 -9.40
N LYS A 15 31.93 6.82 -9.52
CA LYS A 15 31.71 5.46 -10.05
C LYS A 15 30.90 4.59 -9.08
N ILE A 16 31.09 4.76 -7.77
CA ILE A 16 30.31 4.11 -6.72
C ILE A 16 28.88 4.68 -6.71
N GLU A 17 28.72 6.00 -6.79
CA GLU A 17 27.42 6.66 -6.82
C GLU A 17 26.59 6.22 -8.02
N ASN A 18 27.19 6.12 -9.22
CA ASN A 18 26.50 5.62 -10.41
C ASN A 18 26.10 4.14 -10.28
N LYS A 19 26.94 3.29 -9.67
CA LYS A 19 26.60 1.89 -9.38
C LYS A 19 25.52 1.76 -8.31
N LEU A 20 25.53 2.62 -7.29
CA LEU A 20 24.48 2.69 -6.29
C LEU A 20 23.17 3.17 -6.92
N LYS A 21 23.22 4.17 -7.80
CA LYS A 21 22.05 4.69 -8.53
C LYS A 21 21.37 3.60 -9.36
N LEU A 22 22.14 2.68 -9.96
CA LEU A 22 21.62 1.49 -10.64
C LEU A 22 20.97 0.48 -9.68
N LEU A 23 21.45 0.34 -8.44
CA LEU A 23 20.81 -0.46 -7.39
C LEU A 23 19.52 0.21 -6.83
N PHE A 24 19.38 1.53 -7.01
CA PHE A 24 18.22 2.31 -6.60
C PHE A 24 17.26 2.65 -7.76
N GLU A 25 17.49 2.13 -8.97
CA GLU A 25 16.53 2.25 -10.07
C GLU A 25 15.19 1.58 -9.69
N PRO A 26 14.04 2.18 -10.09
CA PRO A 26 12.70 1.71 -9.75
C PRO A 26 12.34 0.43 -10.52
N GLY A 27 13.01 -0.67 -10.18
CA GLY A 27 12.85 -1.98 -10.81
C GLY A 27 13.50 -3.13 -10.04
N PHE A 28 14.50 -2.83 -9.20
CA PHE A 28 15.21 -3.85 -8.43
C PHE A 28 14.40 -4.31 -7.20
N ARG A 29 13.65 -5.41 -7.35
CA ARG A 29 12.82 -6.01 -6.29
C ARG A 29 13.65 -7.04 -5.50
N MET A 30 14.29 -6.64 -4.40
CA MET A 30 14.72 -7.61 -3.39
C MET A 30 13.62 -7.77 -2.34
N LYS A 31 13.01 -8.96 -2.28
CA LYS A 31 12.14 -9.33 -1.16
C LYS A 31 12.99 -9.28 0.13
N PRO A 32 12.61 -8.52 1.17
CA PRO A 32 13.35 -8.49 2.42
C PRO A 32 13.17 -9.84 3.11
N SER A 33 14.10 -10.77 2.86
CA SER A 33 14.13 -12.04 3.55
C SER A 33 14.54 -11.82 5.00
N LYS A 34 14.10 -12.70 5.91
CA LYS A 34 14.60 -12.71 7.30
C LYS A 34 16.14 -12.76 7.36
N LEU A 35 16.77 -13.32 6.32
CA LEU A 35 18.22 -13.34 6.13
C LEU A 35 18.82 -11.96 5.86
N PHE A 36 18.16 -11.10 5.08
CA PHE A 36 18.62 -9.73 4.85
C PHE A 36 18.65 -8.92 6.15
N ASN A 37 17.61 -9.02 6.99
CA ASN A 37 17.61 -8.35 8.29
C ASN A 37 18.74 -8.87 9.21
N ARG A 38 18.99 -10.18 9.22
CA ARG A 38 20.13 -10.75 9.96
C ARG A 38 21.47 -10.24 9.43
N PHE A 39 21.62 -10.16 8.11
CA PHE A 39 22.81 -9.63 7.47
C PHE A 39 23.04 -8.15 7.84
N VAL A 40 22.00 -7.31 7.81
CA VAL A 40 22.09 -5.90 8.20
C VAL A 40 22.48 -5.77 9.67
N PHE A 41 21.91 -6.58 10.58
CA PHE A 41 22.27 -6.56 12.01
C PHE A 41 23.72 -7.02 12.25
N ILE A 42 24.15 -8.10 11.61
CA ILE A 42 25.54 -8.60 11.72
C ILE A 42 26.51 -7.55 11.17
N PHE A 43 26.18 -6.94 10.03
CA PHE A 43 27.01 -5.92 9.40
C PHE A 43 27.12 -4.65 10.25
N LEU A 44 26.02 -4.21 10.88
CA LEU A 44 26.02 -3.11 11.87
C LEU A 44 26.87 -3.45 13.11
N GLY A 45 26.79 -4.68 13.61
CA GLY A 45 27.61 -5.14 14.73
C GLY A 45 29.11 -5.13 14.40
N ILE A 46 29.48 -5.68 13.24
CA ILE A 46 30.87 -5.66 12.76
C ILE A 46 31.35 -4.22 12.58
N SER A 47 30.54 -3.36 11.97
CA SER A 47 30.83 -1.94 11.79
C SER A 47 31.12 -1.21 13.10
N LEU A 48 30.25 -1.38 14.10
CA LEU A 48 30.41 -0.77 15.42
C LEU A 48 31.68 -1.28 16.12
N PHE A 49 31.97 -2.57 15.97
CA PHE A 49 33.19 -3.18 16.50
C PHE A 49 34.45 -2.62 15.82
N THR A 50 34.47 -2.47 14.49
CA THR A 50 35.60 -1.87 13.77
C THR A 50 35.79 -0.40 14.14
N PHE A 51 34.70 0.34 14.36
CA PHE A 51 34.74 1.73 14.81
C PHE A 51 35.34 1.83 16.23
N LEU A 52 34.93 0.96 17.16
CA LEU A 52 35.53 0.89 18.50
C LEU A 52 37.02 0.55 18.43
N LEU A 53 37.42 -0.43 17.61
CA LEU A 53 38.83 -0.77 17.42
C LEU A 53 39.67 0.39 16.86
N LEU A 54 39.12 1.19 15.96
CA LEU A 54 39.80 2.38 15.42
C LEU A 54 40.00 3.46 16.49
N ILE A 55 39.04 3.66 17.39
CA ILE A 55 39.16 4.58 18.53
C ILE A 55 40.27 4.12 19.48
N PHE A 56 40.29 2.82 19.83
CA PHE A 56 41.29 2.29 20.76
C PHE A 56 42.72 2.24 20.20
N ASN A 57 42.88 2.10 18.88
CA ASN A 57 44.19 2.10 18.22
C ASN A 57 44.73 3.51 17.88
N GLY A 58 44.11 4.57 18.38
CA GLY A 58 44.60 5.94 18.17
C GLY A 58 44.50 6.41 16.72
N ALA A 59 43.60 5.82 15.92
CA ALA A 59 43.35 6.30 14.57
C ALA A 59 42.90 7.77 14.61
N SER A 60 43.29 8.55 13.60
CA SER A 60 42.94 9.96 13.54
C SER A 60 41.41 10.11 13.56
N TRP A 61 40.93 11.03 14.41
CA TRP A 61 39.51 11.29 14.64
C TRP A 61 38.69 11.44 13.35
N ASN A 62 39.33 12.00 12.30
CA ASN A 62 38.75 12.19 10.98
C ASN A 62 38.37 10.88 10.27
N ILE A 63 39.17 9.81 10.41
CA ILE A 63 38.89 8.51 9.79
C ILE A 63 37.69 7.86 10.47
N SER A 64 37.64 7.88 11.80
CA SER A 64 36.52 7.36 12.57
C SER A 64 35.21 8.08 12.22
N LEU A 65 35.24 9.40 12.05
CA LEU A 65 34.07 10.20 11.72
C LEU A 65 33.53 9.90 10.31
N ILE A 66 34.41 9.74 9.31
CA ILE A 66 34.03 9.35 7.94
C ILE A 66 33.36 7.98 7.94
N VAL A 67 33.93 7.01 8.67
CA VAL A 67 33.36 5.67 8.81
C VAL A 67 31.95 5.74 9.42
N ALA A 68 31.78 6.48 10.52
CA ALA A 68 30.49 6.66 11.17
C ALA A 68 29.43 7.31 10.25
N ILE A 69 29.81 8.33 9.46
CA ILE A 69 28.89 9.00 8.52
C ILE A 69 28.44 8.03 7.41
N VAL A 70 29.36 7.26 6.81
CA VAL A 70 29.01 6.29 5.77
C VAL A 70 28.02 5.25 6.31
N PHE A 71 28.23 4.77 7.55
CA PHE A 71 27.31 3.83 8.18
C PHE A 71 25.97 4.46 8.55
N PHE A 72 25.94 5.71 9.02
CA PHE A 72 24.71 6.45 9.27
C PHE A 72 23.89 6.60 7.98
N LEU A 73 24.52 7.01 6.88
CA LEU A 73 23.87 7.13 5.58
C LEU A 73 23.34 5.79 5.07
N PHE A 74 24.08 4.71 5.27
CA PHE A 74 23.63 3.36 4.90
C PHE A 74 22.44 2.89 5.75
N GLY A 75 22.47 3.13 7.07
CA GLY A 75 21.36 2.82 7.98
C GLY A 75 20.11 3.61 7.66
N VAL A 76 20.26 4.91 7.38
CA VAL A 76 19.17 5.79 6.93
C VAL A 76 18.59 5.28 5.60
N SER A 77 19.43 4.95 4.62
CA SER A 77 19.01 4.38 3.33
C SER A 77 18.22 3.06 3.51
N ALA A 78 18.69 2.16 4.38
CA ALA A 78 17.98 0.91 4.67
C ALA A 78 16.62 1.13 5.35
N LEU A 79 16.50 2.14 6.23
CA LEU A 79 15.22 2.52 6.85
C LEU A 79 14.25 3.13 5.84
N PHE A 80 14.72 3.98 4.93
CA PHE A 80 13.92 4.52 3.85
C PHE A 80 13.49 3.44 2.86
N HIS A 81 14.35 2.46 2.55
CA HIS A 81 14.00 1.32 1.71
C HIS A 81 12.94 0.44 2.37
N LYS A 82 12.99 0.24 3.71
CA LYS A 82 11.91 -0.44 4.45
C LYS A 82 10.59 0.32 4.36
N ARG A 83 10.58 1.65 4.46
CA ARG A 83 9.36 2.45 4.27
C ARG A 83 8.83 2.37 2.84
N ALA A 84 9.70 2.45 1.84
CA ALA A 84 9.31 2.31 0.43
C ALA A 84 8.75 0.90 0.13
N LEU A 85 9.35 -0.15 0.70
CA LEU A 85 8.85 -1.53 0.60
C LEU A 85 7.57 -1.75 1.42
N PHE A 86 7.38 -1.10 2.56
CA PHE A 86 6.11 -1.16 3.31
C PHE A 86 4.98 -0.47 2.57
N VAL A 87 5.23 0.72 2.02
CA VAL A 87 4.25 1.46 1.21
C VAL A 87 3.91 0.70 -0.08
N LYS A 88 4.87 -0.01 -0.68
CA LYS A 88 4.67 -0.78 -1.92
C LYS A 88 4.11 -2.19 -1.71
N ASN A 89 4.43 -2.87 -0.61
CA ASN A 89 3.92 -4.21 -0.32
C ASN A 89 2.52 -4.22 0.33
N GLU A 90 2.06 -3.13 0.95
CA GLU A 90 0.64 -3.00 1.35
C GLU A 90 -0.30 -2.77 0.14
N MET A 91 0.24 -2.53 -1.07
CA MET A 91 -0.55 -2.30 -2.30
C MET A 91 -0.54 -3.46 -3.31
N ASN A 92 0.10 -4.60 -3.02
CA ASN A 92 -0.19 -5.83 -3.75
C ASN A 92 -1.56 -6.34 -3.32
N VAL A 93 -2.59 -5.95 -4.07
CA VAL A 93 -4.00 -6.30 -3.81
C VAL A 93 -4.24 -7.81 -3.98
N GLU A 94 -3.32 -8.56 -4.58
CA GLU A 94 -3.31 -10.03 -4.53
C GLU A 94 -2.20 -10.62 -3.60
N PRO A 95 -2.56 -11.55 -2.68
CA PRO A 95 -3.85 -12.18 -2.43
C PRO A 95 -4.40 -11.85 -1.03
N ILE A 96 -4.60 -10.57 -0.69
CA ILE A 96 -5.31 -10.25 0.57
C ILE A 96 -6.81 -10.58 0.40
N PHE A 97 -7.34 -10.34 -0.80
CA PHE A 97 -8.72 -10.62 -1.18
C PHE A 97 -8.75 -11.59 -2.35
N GLN A 98 -9.60 -12.60 -2.25
CA GLN A 98 -9.97 -13.43 -3.39
C GLN A 98 -11.28 -12.87 -3.93
N PHE A 99 -11.24 -12.36 -5.15
CA PHE A 99 -12.45 -11.88 -5.84
C PHE A 99 -13.11 -13.02 -6.62
N ILE A 100 -14.42 -12.98 -6.72
CA ILE A 100 -15.19 -13.95 -7.52
C ILE A 100 -14.90 -13.70 -9.01
N LYS A 101 -14.14 -14.60 -9.64
CA LYS A 101 -13.57 -14.40 -10.98
C LYS A 101 -14.57 -14.37 -12.14
N ASN A 102 -15.79 -14.86 -11.96
CA ASN A 102 -16.67 -15.23 -13.07
C ASN A 102 -18.04 -14.57 -13.01
N ARG A 103 -18.09 -13.23 -12.92
CA ARG A 103 -19.36 -12.50 -12.98
C ARG A 103 -19.28 -11.34 -13.95
N ASN A 104 -20.22 -11.29 -14.90
CA ASN A 104 -20.42 -10.16 -15.81
C ASN A 104 -20.96 -8.96 -15.02
N ILE A 105 -20.06 -8.16 -14.45
CA ILE A 105 -20.45 -6.98 -13.66
C ILE A 105 -21.18 -5.98 -14.56
N ASP A 106 -22.36 -5.54 -14.13
CA ASP A 106 -23.08 -4.47 -14.78
C ASP A 106 -22.52 -3.10 -14.35
N PHE A 107 -21.54 -2.62 -15.10
CA PHE A 107 -20.95 -1.30 -14.88
C PHE A 107 -21.91 -0.14 -15.15
N HIS A 108 -22.96 -0.34 -15.95
CA HIS A 108 -23.99 0.68 -16.17
C HIS A 108 -24.79 0.87 -14.88
N PHE A 109 -25.19 -0.23 -14.24
CA PHE A 109 -25.82 -0.21 -12.92
C PHE A 109 -24.92 0.47 -11.86
N LEU A 110 -23.61 0.21 -11.89
CA LEU A 110 -22.65 0.89 -11.00
C LEU A 110 -22.39 2.37 -11.34
N LYS A 111 -23.01 2.90 -12.41
CA LYS A 111 -22.83 4.27 -12.92
C LYS A 111 -21.36 4.60 -13.25
N MET A 112 -20.60 3.60 -13.68
CA MET A 112 -19.19 3.73 -14.05
C MET A 112 -19.06 3.96 -15.57
N ASN A 113 -18.25 4.95 -15.95
CA ASN A 113 -17.84 5.10 -17.35
C ASN A 113 -16.75 4.07 -17.70
N LYS A 114 -16.43 3.91 -18.99
CA LYS A 114 -15.44 2.92 -19.45
C LYS A 114 -14.11 3.00 -18.70
N GLY A 115 -13.57 4.20 -18.50
CA GLY A 115 -12.31 4.38 -17.79
C GLY A 115 -12.38 3.99 -16.31
N GLU A 116 -13.49 4.28 -15.64
CA GLU A 116 -13.77 3.87 -14.26
C GLU A 116 -13.93 2.35 -14.15
N SER A 117 -14.65 1.74 -15.09
CA SER A 117 -14.84 0.28 -15.17
C SER A 117 -13.51 -0.46 -15.38
N ASP A 118 -12.64 0.06 -16.26
CA ASP A 118 -11.31 -0.51 -16.50
C ASP A 118 -10.45 -0.46 -15.22
N GLN A 119 -10.50 0.66 -14.47
CA GLN A 119 -9.81 0.73 -13.18
C GLN A 119 -10.43 -0.22 -12.15
N PHE A 120 -11.74 -0.36 -12.12
CA PHE A 120 -12.42 -1.27 -11.21
C PHE A 120 -12.05 -2.74 -11.48
N LEU A 121 -12.01 -3.16 -12.75
CA LEU A 121 -11.56 -4.49 -13.14
C LEU A 121 -10.12 -4.77 -12.69
N ARG A 122 -9.23 -3.78 -12.81
CA ARG A 122 -7.85 -3.92 -12.32
C ARG A 122 -7.80 -4.24 -10.83
N ILE A 123 -8.68 -3.65 -10.01
CA ILE A 123 -8.77 -3.98 -8.58
C ILE A 123 -9.13 -5.46 -8.38
N LEU A 124 -10.12 -5.94 -9.13
CA LEU A 124 -10.59 -7.33 -9.04
C LEU A 124 -9.53 -8.33 -9.51
N GLU A 125 -8.64 -7.90 -10.39
CA GLU A 125 -7.44 -8.64 -10.82
C GLU A 125 -6.26 -8.47 -9.86
N GLY A 126 -6.42 -7.81 -8.72
CA GLY A 126 -5.35 -7.59 -7.75
C GLY A 126 -4.30 -6.56 -8.17
N LYS A 127 -4.59 -5.74 -9.18
CA LYS A 127 -3.70 -4.71 -9.72
C LYS A 127 -4.02 -3.33 -9.14
N GLU A 128 -2.99 -2.49 -9.00
CA GLU A 128 -3.14 -1.10 -8.60
C GLU A 128 -3.88 -0.27 -9.66
N VAL A 129 -4.73 0.66 -9.23
CA VAL A 129 -5.39 1.61 -10.13
C VAL A 129 -4.44 2.74 -10.54
N SER A 130 -4.54 3.19 -11.79
CA SER A 130 -3.75 4.34 -12.28
C SER A 130 -4.45 5.67 -12.01
N LYS A 131 -5.77 5.64 -11.79
CA LYS A 131 -6.61 6.79 -11.45
C LYS A 131 -7.68 6.36 -10.46
N LYS A 132 -8.04 7.23 -9.53
CA LYS A 132 -9.13 6.96 -8.60
C LYS A 132 -10.47 6.89 -9.33
N VAL A 133 -11.31 5.95 -8.92
CA VAL A 133 -12.67 5.74 -9.43
C VAL A 133 -13.63 6.64 -8.66
N VAL A 134 -14.39 7.46 -9.37
CA VAL A 134 -15.43 8.29 -8.75
C VAL A 134 -16.63 7.43 -8.45
N PHE A 135 -16.90 7.22 -7.16
CA PHE A 135 -18.06 6.47 -6.71
C PHE A 135 -19.30 7.36 -6.69
N LYS A 136 -20.32 6.99 -7.46
CA LYS A 136 -21.53 7.81 -7.73
C LYS A 136 -22.81 7.19 -7.18
N ILE A 137 -22.74 6.02 -6.57
CA ILE A 137 -23.93 5.33 -6.09
C ILE A 137 -24.37 5.96 -4.77
N THR A 138 -25.59 6.48 -4.77
CA THR A 138 -26.22 7.16 -3.65
C THR A 138 -27.28 6.27 -3.02
N SER A 139 -27.58 6.50 -1.74
CA SER A 139 -28.65 5.78 -1.05
C SER A 139 -30.02 6.31 -1.49
N THR A 140 -31.04 5.45 -1.50
CA THR A 140 -32.46 5.85 -1.66
C THR A 140 -32.88 6.87 -0.61
N THR A 141 -32.35 6.78 0.61
CA THR A 141 -32.66 7.71 1.73
C THR A 141 -31.81 8.98 1.74
N ARG A 142 -30.70 9.03 1.00
CA ARG A 142 -29.80 10.20 0.89
C ARG A 142 -29.28 10.31 -0.54
N PRO A 143 -30.09 10.86 -1.46
CA PRO A 143 -29.78 10.85 -2.89
C PRO A 143 -28.66 11.83 -3.30
N LYS A 144 -28.25 12.74 -2.41
CA LYS A 144 -27.27 13.79 -2.70
C LYS A 144 -25.81 13.39 -2.50
N ASP A 145 -25.54 12.39 -1.65
CA ASP A 145 -24.17 12.03 -1.28
C ASP A 145 -23.89 10.53 -1.50
N PRO A 146 -22.78 10.17 -2.17
CA PRO A 146 -22.35 8.79 -2.28
C PRO A 146 -22.04 8.25 -0.88
N HIS A 147 -22.48 7.02 -0.61
CA HIS A 147 -22.46 6.45 0.74
C HIS A 147 -21.54 5.24 0.82
N TYR A 148 -20.67 5.19 1.83
CA TYR A 148 -19.72 4.08 2.02
C TYR A 148 -20.40 2.71 2.12
N ASN A 149 -21.64 2.66 2.61
CA ASN A 149 -22.42 1.41 2.70
C ASN A 149 -22.57 0.71 1.34
N ALA A 150 -22.74 1.45 0.25
CA ALA A 150 -22.86 0.85 -1.07
C ALA A 150 -21.53 0.21 -1.51
N ILE A 151 -20.39 0.86 -1.21
CA ILE A 151 -19.06 0.27 -1.44
C ILE A 151 -18.94 -1.05 -0.65
N PHE A 152 -19.30 -1.04 0.64
CA PHE A 152 -19.22 -2.25 1.47
C PHE A 152 -20.10 -3.37 0.92
N SER A 153 -21.36 -3.09 0.57
CA SER A 153 -22.27 -4.09 0.00
C SER A 153 -21.77 -4.65 -1.33
N ILE A 154 -21.23 -3.80 -2.22
CA ILE A 154 -20.65 -4.25 -3.49
C ILE A 154 -19.47 -5.18 -3.24
N PHE A 155 -18.51 -4.76 -2.40
CA PHE A 155 -17.35 -5.59 -2.11
C PHE A 155 -17.70 -6.84 -1.32
N ASP A 156 -18.76 -6.83 -0.50
CA ASP A 156 -19.25 -8.01 0.22
C ASP A 156 -19.74 -9.10 -0.74
N LEU A 157 -20.30 -8.70 -1.88
CA LEU A 157 -20.70 -9.62 -2.95
C LEU A 157 -19.53 -10.07 -3.83
N LEU A 158 -18.47 -9.27 -3.94
CA LEU A 158 -17.34 -9.55 -4.84
C LEU A 158 -16.20 -10.30 -4.17
N ILE A 159 -16.04 -10.17 -2.85
CA ILE A 159 -14.99 -10.85 -2.07
C ILE A 159 -15.51 -12.19 -1.57
N VAL A 160 -14.72 -13.25 -1.77
CA VAL A 160 -15.02 -14.58 -1.21
C VAL A 160 -15.07 -14.51 0.32
N GLY A 161 -16.22 -14.89 0.91
CA GLY A 161 -16.50 -14.78 2.34
C GLY A 161 -17.09 -13.45 2.79
N GLY A 162 -17.15 -12.46 1.89
CA GLY A 162 -17.68 -11.14 2.16
C GLY A 162 -16.70 -10.20 2.88
N VAL A 163 -17.06 -8.92 2.90
CA VAL A 163 -16.36 -7.88 3.65
C VAL A 163 -16.64 -8.07 5.14
N GLN A 164 -17.83 -8.55 5.51
CA GLN A 164 -18.21 -8.78 6.91
C GLN A 164 -17.26 -9.72 7.66
N SER A 165 -16.64 -10.69 6.96
CA SER A 165 -15.70 -11.66 7.53
C SER A 165 -14.27 -11.13 7.65
N LEU A 166 -14.01 -9.88 7.23
CA LEU A 166 -12.67 -9.32 7.28
C LEU A 166 -12.30 -8.88 8.70
N GLU A 167 -11.16 -9.40 9.17
CA GLU A 167 -10.59 -9.11 10.49
C GLU A 167 -9.11 -8.74 10.40
N GLY A 168 -8.60 -8.11 11.47
CA GLY A 168 -7.19 -7.74 11.62
C GLY A 168 -6.60 -7.03 10.40
N ASN A 169 -5.53 -7.60 9.85
CA ASN A 169 -4.79 -7.05 8.71
C ASN A 169 -5.62 -6.97 7.43
N LYS A 170 -6.52 -7.93 7.18
CA LYS A 170 -7.37 -7.92 5.98
C LYS A 170 -8.35 -6.75 6.00
N LYS A 171 -8.93 -6.47 7.18
CA LYS A 171 -9.80 -5.30 7.38
C LYS A 171 -9.05 -3.97 7.18
N LYS A 172 -7.82 -3.87 7.69
CA LYS A 172 -6.97 -2.68 7.48
C LYS A 172 -6.69 -2.46 5.99
N ALA A 173 -6.26 -3.53 5.30
CA ALA A 173 -5.98 -3.50 3.87
C ALA A 173 -7.21 -3.13 3.04
N PHE A 174 -8.41 -3.56 3.46
CA PHE A 174 -9.65 -3.21 2.77
C PHE A 174 -9.95 -1.71 2.85
N PHE A 175 -9.74 -1.09 4.01
CA PHE A 175 -9.91 0.36 4.13
C PHE A 175 -8.87 1.14 3.34
N GLN A 176 -7.62 0.66 3.30
CA GLN A 176 -6.57 1.25 2.46
C GLN A 176 -6.91 1.11 0.98
N LEU A 177 -7.43 -0.04 0.55
CA LEU A 177 -7.90 -0.25 -0.81
C LEU A 177 -8.98 0.78 -1.18
N ILE A 178 -9.98 0.98 -0.31
CA ILE A 178 -11.04 1.95 -0.59
C ILE A 178 -10.46 3.36 -0.70
N ASP A 179 -9.61 3.75 0.25
CA ASP A 179 -9.02 5.08 0.32
C ASP A 179 -8.13 5.40 -0.89
N HIS A 180 -7.33 4.43 -1.34
CA HIS A 180 -6.44 4.59 -2.48
C HIS A 180 -7.19 4.54 -3.82
N THR A 181 -8.33 3.84 -3.86
CA THR A 181 -9.01 3.58 -5.12
C THR A 181 -10.16 4.52 -5.40
N PHE A 182 -10.95 4.91 -4.40
CA PHE A 182 -12.19 5.63 -4.65
C PHE A 182 -12.11 7.12 -4.29
N LEU A 183 -12.94 7.89 -5.00
CA LEU A 183 -13.39 9.21 -4.59
C LEU A 183 -14.87 9.11 -4.22
N MET A 184 -15.25 9.74 -3.11
CA MET A 184 -16.66 9.88 -2.71
C MET A 184 -17.22 11.10 -3.44
N GLY A 185 -17.78 10.88 -4.63
CA GLY A 185 -18.11 11.96 -5.54
C GLY A 185 -16.84 12.68 -5.97
N LYS A 186 -16.68 13.95 -5.60
CA LYS A 186 -15.47 14.73 -5.91
C LYS A 186 -14.44 14.75 -4.77
N ASN A 187 -14.76 14.16 -3.63
CA ASN A 187 -13.95 14.27 -2.42
C ASN A 187 -13.10 13.02 -2.19
N ALA A 188 -11.92 13.22 -1.60
CA ALA A 188 -11.13 12.12 -1.09
C ALA A 188 -11.89 11.36 0.01
N VAL A 189 -11.60 10.08 0.13
CA VAL A 189 -12.16 9.23 1.20
C VAL A 189 -11.69 9.77 2.55
N ASN A 190 -12.63 9.95 3.47
CA ASN A 190 -12.30 10.27 4.86
C ASN A 190 -12.23 8.96 5.65
N MET A 191 -11.02 8.57 6.04
CA MET A 191 -10.76 7.31 6.74
C MET A 191 -11.53 7.18 8.07
N GLY A 192 -11.74 8.29 8.80
CA GLY A 192 -12.51 8.30 10.04
C GLY A 192 -13.98 7.99 9.79
N SER A 193 -14.57 8.64 8.78
CA SER A 193 -15.95 8.40 8.35
C SER A 193 -16.12 6.99 7.78
N LEU A 194 -15.17 6.52 6.96
CA LEU A 194 -15.17 5.18 6.38
C LEU A 194 -15.26 4.10 7.47
N LYS A 195 -14.40 4.17 8.48
CA LYS A 195 -14.38 3.21 9.59
C LYS A 195 -15.66 3.25 10.42
N LYS A 196 -16.18 4.44 10.72
CA LYS A 196 -17.45 4.60 11.44
C LYS A 196 -18.62 4.02 10.65
N SER A 197 -18.70 4.32 9.35
CA SER A 197 -19.71 3.77 8.46
C SER A 197 -19.61 2.26 8.36
N TYR A 198 -18.42 1.68 8.32
CA TYR A 198 -18.24 0.22 8.29
C TYR A 198 -18.78 -0.45 9.54
N SER A 199 -18.43 0.06 10.73
CA SER A 199 -18.91 -0.51 12.00
C SER A 199 -20.44 -0.41 12.09
N LYS A 200 -21.01 0.71 11.64
CA LYS A 200 -22.47 0.87 11.58
C LYS A 200 -23.11 -0.12 10.60
N TRP A 201 -22.62 -0.18 9.36
CA TRP A 201 -23.10 -1.09 8.32
C TRP A 201 -23.04 -2.57 8.77
N LYS A 202 -21.93 -3.01 9.37
CA LYS A 202 -21.79 -4.39 9.88
C LYS A 202 -22.78 -4.69 11.01
N LYS A 203 -22.97 -3.74 11.94
CA LYS A 203 -23.95 -3.88 13.02
C LYS A 203 -25.37 -3.97 12.48
N ASP A 204 -25.73 -3.05 11.59
CA ASP A 204 -27.03 -2.97 10.94
C ASP A 204 -27.38 -4.27 10.19
N LEU A 205 -26.39 -4.89 9.53
CA LEU A 205 -26.50 -6.19 8.86
C LEU A 205 -26.72 -7.33 9.88
N SER A 206 -25.92 -7.39 10.95
CA SER A 206 -25.99 -8.47 11.94
C SER A 206 -27.28 -8.47 12.78
N GLU A 207 -27.85 -7.29 13.01
CA GLU A 207 -29.03 -7.15 13.86
C GLU A 207 -30.35 -7.17 13.05
N ASN A 208 -30.29 -7.30 11.71
CA ASN A 208 -31.42 -7.07 10.81
C ASN A 208 -32.17 -5.74 11.07
N ARG A 209 -31.50 -4.77 11.72
CA ARG A 209 -32.15 -3.55 12.25
C ARG A 209 -32.26 -2.42 11.24
N ALA A 210 -31.58 -2.53 10.11
CA ALA A 210 -31.75 -1.58 9.01
C ALA A 210 -32.28 -2.32 7.78
N PRO A 211 -33.60 -2.27 7.51
CA PRO A 211 -34.17 -2.70 6.24
C PRO A 211 -33.32 -2.17 5.09
N SER A 212 -32.96 -0.88 5.14
CA SER A 212 -32.09 -0.25 4.14
C SER A 212 -30.74 -0.93 3.87
N THR A 213 -30.10 -1.63 4.81
CA THR A 213 -28.79 -2.26 4.57
C THR A 213 -28.92 -3.66 3.97
N SER A 214 -29.86 -4.47 4.48
CA SER A 214 -30.22 -5.75 3.88
C SER A 214 -30.86 -5.56 2.50
N ASP A 215 -31.73 -4.55 2.36
CA ASP A 215 -32.38 -4.18 1.10
C ASP A 215 -31.35 -3.69 0.09
N LEU A 216 -30.34 -2.93 0.51
CA LEU A 216 -29.22 -2.56 -0.37
C LEU A 216 -28.44 -3.80 -0.82
N LEU A 217 -28.10 -4.72 0.09
CA LEU A 217 -27.38 -5.94 -0.28
C LEU A 217 -28.18 -6.79 -1.28
N ASN A 218 -29.48 -6.95 -1.05
CA ASN A 218 -30.40 -7.64 -1.96
C ASN A 218 -30.55 -6.90 -3.31
N TYR A 219 -30.66 -5.57 -3.27
CA TYR A 219 -30.70 -4.74 -4.47
C TYR A 219 -29.42 -4.90 -5.29
N PHE A 220 -28.25 -4.86 -4.65
CA PHE A 220 -26.99 -5.10 -5.33
C PHE A 220 -26.87 -6.54 -5.84
N SER A 221 -27.27 -7.55 -5.07
CA SER A 221 -27.14 -8.95 -5.49
C SER A 221 -27.96 -9.28 -6.73
N GLN A 222 -29.12 -8.65 -6.89
CA GLN A 222 -30.01 -8.82 -8.04
C GLN A 222 -29.56 -8.05 -9.30
N ASN A 223 -28.86 -6.92 -9.14
CA ASN A 223 -28.63 -5.98 -10.24
C ASN A 223 -27.15 -5.80 -10.63
N ILE A 224 -26.20 -6.17 -9.77
CA ILE A 224 -24.77 -5.95 -10.03
C ILE A 224 -24.21 -6.92 -11.10
N PHE A 225 -24.90 -8.02 -11.38
CA PHE A 225 -24.49 -9.00 -12.37
C PHE A 225 -25.50 -9.01 -13.51
N LYS A 226 -25.00 -8.93 -14.74
CA LYS A 226 -25.83 -9.11 -15.93
C LYS A 226 -26.35 -10.55 -15.94
N ALA A 227 -27.64 -10.68 -16.30
CA ALA A 227 -28.26 -11.96 -16.62
C ALA A 227 -27.53 -12.67 -17.75
#